data_AF-A0A642UWY8-F1
#
_entry.id   AF-A0A642UWY8-F1
#
_cell.length_a   1.000
_cell.length_b   1.000
_cell.length_c   1.000
_cell.angle_alpha   90.00
_cell.angle_beta   90.00
_cell.angle_gamma   90.00
#
_symmetry.space_group_name_H-M   'P 1'
#
loop_
_entity.id
_entity.type
_entity.pdbx_description
1 polymer ?
#
loop_
_entity_poly.entity_id
_entity_poly.type
_entity_poly.pdbx_seq_one_letter_code
_entity_poly.pdbx_strand_id
1 'polypeptide(L)'
;MSFVEQSLHAVIKGNNRQKYPKLVRHNQAALIQRISGDPELKARYKELYNHREYYTKKLALFLEELVDDPPNDDYQGPEDATTIANRHHALKYCRHRLSPSRRQLIKDKMSSHWDLQHSWHQQRQQISDEGQREIAELEGKSGNCDGKSSCGQMKLAGFRDQQLNMKRKQLQDKLNRFDENILKECGRLAEANTEFLRESRIPFFCLQPSLKYPELDDDKAWMIQQLQQLLGD
;
A
#
# COMPACT_ATOMS: atom_id res chain seq x y z
N MET A 1 32.41 -12.89 -24.06
CA MET A 1 32.23 -11.80 -23.08
C MET A 1 31.64 -10.61 -23.79
N SER A 2 30.59 -10.02 -23.23
CA SER A 2 29.92 -8.84 -23.79
C SER A 2 30.78 -7.57 -23.64
N PHE A 3 30.53 -6.56 -24.47
CA PHE A 3 31.20 -5.25 -24.36
C PHE A 3 31.12 -4.71 -22.92
N VAL A 4 29.93 -4.74 -22.31
CA VAL A 4 29.65 -4.26 -20.95
C VAL A 4 30.47 -5.01 -19.91
N GLU A 5 30.59 -6.34 -20.02
CA GLU A 5 31.40 -7.15 -19.10
C GLU A 5 32.88 -6.75 -19.11
N GLN A 6 33.46 -6.62 -20.31
CA GLN A 6 34.88 -6.31 -20.46
C GLN A 6 35.20 -4.88 -20.04
N SER A 7 34.36 -3.92 -20.45
CA SER A 7 34.54 -2.51 -20.13
C SER A 7 34.33 -2.23 -18.65
N LEU A 8 33.34 -2.86 -18.01
CA LEU A 8 33.06 -2.67 -16.59
C LEU A 8 34.16 -3.27 -15.72
N HIS A 9 34.68 -4.45 -16.10
CA HIS A 9 35.83 -5.04 -15.42
C HIS A 9 37.05 -4.10 -15.43
N ALA A 10 37.33 -3.44 -16.56
CA ALA A 10 38.42 -2.48 -16.67
C ALA A 10 38.21 -1.25 -15.77
N VAL A 11 36.98 -0.74 -15.68
CA VAL A 11 36.64 0.42 -14.82
C VAL A 11 36.77 0.06 -13.34
N ILE A 12 36.24 -1.08 -12.90
CA ILE A 12 36.33 -1.54 -11.50
C ILE A 12 37.79 -1.83 -11.13
N LYS A 13 38.55 -2.47 -12.01
CA LYS A 13 39.99 -2.69 -11.81
C LYS A 13 40.79 -1.38 -11.77
N GLY A 14 40.32 -0.33 -12.44
CA GLY A 14 40.93 1.01 -12.40
C GLY A 14 40.65 1.81 -11.12
N ASN A 15 39.67 1.39 -10.30
CA ASN A 15 39.28 2.05 -9.04
C ASN A 15 40.26 1.74 -7.88
N ASN A 16 41.56 1.76 -8.14
CA ASN A 16 42.61 1.26 -7.23
C ASN A 16 42.73 2.01 -5.90
N ARG A 17 42.19 3.24 -5.79
CA ARG A 17 42.21 4.04 -4.57
C ARG A 17 40.88 4.00 -3.80
N GLN A 18 39.93 3.14 -4.19
CA GLN A 18 38.57 3.10 -3.64
C GLN A 18 37.90 4.48 -3.60
N LYS A 19 38.20 5.34 -4.59
CA LYS A 19 37.62 6.69 -4.68
C LYS A 19 36.09 6.64 -4.83
N TYR A 20 35.61 5.53 -5.37
CA TYR A 20 34.21 5.19 -5.54
C TYR A 20 33.95 3.89 -4.77
N PRO A 21 33.55 3.95 -3.49
CA PRO A 21 33.44 2.78 -2.61
C PRO A 21 32.44 1.74 -3.11
N LYS A 22 31.41 2.12 -3.89
CA LYS A 22 30.41 1.19 -4.42
C LYS A 22 30.91 0.40 -5.64
N LEU A 23 31.95 0.88 -6.32
CA LEU A 23 32.53 0.24 -7.51
C LEU A 23 33.56 -0.83 -7.15
N VAL A 24 33.08 -1.93 -6.58
CA VAL A 24 33.87 -3.10 -6.19
C VAL A 24 33.49 -4.32 -7.03
N ARG A 25 34.39 -5.32 -7.10
CA ARG A 25 34.17 -6.56 -7.87
C ARG A 25 32.89 -7.30 -7.45
N HIS A 26 32.50 -7.21 -6.18
CA HIS A 26 31.26 -7.82 -5.68
C HIS A 26 30.01 -7.32 -6.42
N ASN A 27 29.95 -6.03 -6.74
CA ASN A 27 28.80 -5.41 -7.40
C ASN A 27 28.84 -5.53 -8.94
N GLN A 28 29.91 -6.11 -9.50
CA GLN A 28 30.12 -6.18 -10.94
C GLN A 28 29.01 -6.96 -11.66
N ALA A 29 28.55 -8.08 -11.10
CA ALA A 29 27.53 -8.93 -11.72
C ALA A 29 26.16 -8.22 -11.79
N ALA A 30 25.76 -7.57 -10.70
CA ALA A 30 24.51 -6.79 -10.62
C ALA A 30 24.51 -5.62 -11.62
N LEU A 31 25.64 -4.89 -11.70
CA LEU A 31 25.81 -3.82 -12.67
C LEU A 31 25.74 -4.32 -14.12
N ILE A 32 26.35 -5.46 -14.44
CA ILE A 32 26.26 -6.07 -15.78
C ILE A 32 24.81 -6.37 -16.14
N GLN A 33 24.06 -7.01 -15.22
CA GLN A 33 22.66 -7.34 -15.44
C GLN A 33 21.82 -6.08 -15.65
N ARG A 34 21.97 -5.06 -14.80
CA ARG A 34 21.18 -3.83 -14.86
C ARG A 34 21.46 -3.01 -16.12
N ILE A 35 22.73 -2.86 -16.49
CA ILE A 35 23.13 -2.14 -17.71
C ILE A 35 22.74 -2.94 -18.96
N SER A 36 22.79 -4.27 -18.92
CA SER A 36 22.46 -5.10 -20.10
C SER A 36 20.96 -5.30 -20.28
N GLY A 37 20.18 -5.23 -19.20
CA GLY A 37 18.72 -5.40 -19.17
C GLY A 37 17.93 -4.17 -19.61
N ASP A 38 18.55 -2.98 -19.62
CA ASP A 38 17.93 -1.72 -20.03
C ASP A 38 18.67 -1.11 -21.23
N PRO A 39 18.03 -1.01 -22.42
CA PRO A 39 18.64 -0.45 -23.62
C PRO A 39 19.11 1.02 -23.48
N GLU A 40 18.41 1.85 -22.71
CA GLU A 40 18.75 3.26 -22.51
C GLU A 40 19.98 3.38 -21.62
N LEU A 41 20.01 2.63 -20.51
CA LEU A 41 21.18 2.57 -19.63
C LEU A 41 22.41 2.04 -20.37
N LYS A 42 22.22 1.03 -21.23
CA LYS A 42 23.28 0.47 -22.07
C LYS A 42 23.86 1.52 -23.03
N ALA A 43 23.01 2.31 -23.68
CA ALA A 43 23.43 3.37 -24.59
C ALA A 43 24.21 4.46 -23.86
N ARG A 44 23.67 4.95 -22.73
CA ARG A 44 24.31 5.96 -21.87
C ARG A 44 25.64 5.49 -21.30
N TYR A 45 25.71 4.24 -20.85
CA TYR A 45 26.96 3.63 -20.39
C TYR A 45 28.02 3.58 -21.50
N LYS A 46 27.62 3.16 -22.71
CA LYS A 46 28.51 3.08 -23.87
C LYS A 46 29.05 4.45 -24.27
N GLU A 47 28.22 5.48 -24.26
CA GLU A 47 28.62 6.86 -24.52
C GLU A 47 29.68 7.34 -23.50
N LEU A 48 29.40 7.18 -22.21
CA LEU A 48 30.32 7.57 -21.13
C LEU A 48 31.64 6.81 -21.18
N TYR A 49 31.61 5.53 -21.55
CA TYR A 49 32.81 4.71 -21.69
C TYR A 49 33.66 5.07 -22.93
N ASN A 50 33.02 5.44 -24.03
CA ASN A 50 33.71 5.90 -25.24
C ASN A 50 34.45 7.22 -25.01
N HIS A 51 33.90 8.09 -24.16
CA HIS A 51 34.51 9.37 -23.76
C HIS A 51 35.27 9.30 -22.43
N ARG A 52 35.71 8.11 -22.00
CA ARG A 52 36.31 7.87 -20.67
C ARG A 52 37.51 8.77 -20.35
N GLU A 53 38.29 9.17 -21.34
CA GLU A 53 39.45 10.08 -21.17
C GLU A 53 39.06 11.42 -20.53
N TYR A 54 37.85 11.91 -20.81
CA TYR A 54 37.29 13.15 -20.26
C TYR A 54 36.22 12.91 -19.19
N TYR A 55 35.53 11.77 -19.26
CA TYR A 55 34.37 11.47 -18.42
C TYR A 55 34.60 10.39 -17.36
N THR A 56 35.86 10.06 -17.04
CA THR A 56 36.17 9.08 -15.97
C THR A 56 35.36 9.32 -14.68
N LYS A 57 35.27 10.58 -14.21
CA LYS A 57 34.48 10.93 -13.02
C LYS A 57 32.98 10.74 -13.22
N LYS A 58 32.43 11.15 -14.37
CA LYS A 58 31.00 11.02 -14.69
C LYS A 58 30.60 9.55 -14.83
N LEU A 59 31.44 8.75 -15.50
CA LEU A 59 31.26 7.31 -15.65
C LEU A 59 31.26 6.61 -14.30
N ALA A 60 32.20 6.95 -13.41
CA ALA A 60 32.27 6.36 -12.09
C ALA A 60 31.06 6.73 -11.22
N LEU A 61 30.64 8.00 -11.20
CA LEU A 61 29.44 8.43 -10.47
C LEU A 61 28.17 7.76 -11.00
N PHE A 62 28.01 7.73 -12.33
CA PHE A 62 26.90 7.03 -12.97
C PHE A 62 26.84 5.55 -12.56
N LEU A 63 27.99 4.87 -12.51
CA LEU A 63 28.04 3.48 -12.06
C LEU A 63 27.76 3.34 -10.57
N GLU A 64 28.20 4.26 -9.71
CA GLU A 64 27.88 4.24 -8.27
C GLU A 64 26.40 4.45 -7.99
N GLU A 65 25.74 5.34 -8.75
CA GLU A 65 24.30 5.58 -8.68
C GLU A 65 23.48 4.34 -9.09
N LEU A 66 24.04 3.49 -9.96
CA LEU A 66 23.41 2.24 -10.40
C LEU A 66 23.64 1.06 -9.45
N VAL A 67 24.57 1.18 -8.51
CA VAL A 67 24.73 0.21 -7.42
C VAL A 67 23.71 0.60 -6.35
N ASP A 68 22.61 -0.16 -6.30
CA ASP A 68 21.74 -0.16 -5.13
C ASP A 68 22.64 -0.41 -3.91
N ASP A 69 22.48 0.41 -2.85
CA ASP A 69 23.17 0.13 -1.59
C ASP A 69 22.87 -1.33 -1.23
N PRO A 70 23.91 -2.18 -0.99
CA PRO A 70 23.64 -3.52 -0.50
C PRO A 70 22.71 -3.39 0.70
N PRO A 71 21.72 -4.28 0.90
CA PRO A 71 21.03 -4.32 2.17
C PRO A 71 22.13 -4.40 3.22
N ASN A 72 22.24 -3.34 4.02
CA ASN A 72 23.24 -3.26 5.05
C ASN A 72 22.77 -4.30 6.09
N ASP A 73 23.23 -5.54 5.93
CA ASP A 73 22.72 -6.72 6.63
C ASP A 73 23.04 -6.70 8.12
N ASP A 74 23.95 -5.83 8.55
CA ASP A 74 24.18 -5.56 9.96
C ASP A 74 23.30 -4.38 10.41
N TYR A 75 21.99 -4.60 10.52
CA TYR A 75 21.16 -3.75 11.36
C TYR A 75 21.67 -3.84 12.81
N GLN A 76 22.53 -2.90 13.19
CA GLN A 76 23.05 -2.72 14.57
C GLN A 76 22.06 -1.98 15.49
N GLY A 77 20.79 -1.84 15.08
CA GLY A 77 19.80 -1.23 15.96
C GLY A 77 19.30 -2.20 17.04
N PRO A 78 18.38 -1.74 17.91
CA PRO A 78 17.90 -2.55 19.02
C PRO A 78 17.34 -3.89 18.56
N GLU A 79 17.74 -4.97 19.23
CA GLU A 79 17.21 -6.32 18.96
C GLU A 79 15.78 -6.48 19.44
N ASP A 80 15.42 -5.75 20.50
CA ASP A 80 14.10 -5.76 21.08
C ASP A 80 13.22 -4.64 20.52
N ALA A 81 12.20 -5.02 19.75
CA ALA A 81 11.18 -4.13 19.20
C ALA A 81 10.48 -3.28 20.26
N THR A 82 10.40 -3.76 21.51
CA THR A 82 9.72 -3.04 22.60
C THR A 82 10.42 -1.74 22.99
N THR A 83 11.68 -1.55 22.58
CA THR A 83 12.48 -0.36 22.86
C THR A 83 12.62 0.58 21.67
N ILE A 84 12.10 0.21 20.50
CA ILE A 84 12.28 0.97 19.26
C ILE A 84 11.27 2.11 19.19
N ALA A 85 11.72 3.29 19.64
CA ALA A 85 10.95 4.52 19.69
C ALA A 85 11.30 5.52 18.55
N ASN A 86 11.79 5.05 17.40
CA ASN A 86 12.13 5.91 16.27
C ASN A 86 11.71 5.25 14.95
N ARG A 87 10.98 6.00 14.11
CA ARG A 87 10.49 5.58 12.78
C ARG A 87 11.57 4.94 11.92
N HIS A 88 12.78 5.50 11.88
CA HIS A 88 13.90 4.98 11.10
C HIS A 88 14.31 3.57 11.54
N HIS A 89 14.49 3.38 12.84
CA HIS A 89 14.86 2.08 13.40
C HIS A 89 13.72 1.07 13.30
N ALA A 90 12.49 1.53 13.43
CA ALA A 90 11.31 0.70 13.29
C ALA A 90 11.18 0.09 11.89
N LEU A 91 11.38 0.92 10.85
CA LEU A 91 11.34 0.45 9.46
C LEU A 91 12.47 -0.54 9.17
N LYS A 92 13.69 -0.23 9.62
CA LYS A 92 14.83 -1.15 9.48
C LYS A 92 14.61 -2.46 10.24
N TYR A 93 14.04 -2.41 11.43
CA TYR A 93 13.68 -3.61 12.18
C TYR A 93 12.72 -4.51 11.39
N CYS A 94 11.63 -3.95 10.86
CA CYS A 94 10.70 -4.69 10.03
C CYS A 94 11.36 -5.28 8.77
N ARG A 95 12.29 -4.55 8.14
CA ARG A 95 13.02 -5.01 6.95
C ARG A 95 14.04 -6.11 7.20
N HIS A 96 14.69 -6.13 8.37
CA HIS A 96 15.84 -7.00 8.62
C HIS A 96 15.55 -8.10 9.65
N ARG A 97 14.69 -7.85 10.64
CA ARG A 97 14.46 -8.75 11.78
C ARG A 97 13.09 -9.46 11.73
N LEU A 98 12.14 -8.99 10.92
CA LEU A 98 10.86 -9.67 10.75
C LEU A 98 11.05 -10.92 9.88
N SER A 99 10.73 -12.10 10.44
CA SER A 99 10.88 -13.38 9.74
C SER A 99 9.98 -13.47 8.49
N PRO A 100 10.37 -14.25 7.47
CA PRO A 100 9.54 -14.45 6.27
C PRO A 100 8.13 -14.96 6.59
N SER A 101 8.01 -15.88 7.55
CA SER A 101 6.72 -16.41 8.00
C SER A 101 5.81 -15.32 8.60
N ARG A 102 6.36 -14.41 9.40
CA ARG A 102 5.60 -13.30 9.99
C ARG A 102 5.21 -12.27 8.94
N ARG A 103 6.09 -11.98 7.98
CA ARG A 103 5.77 -11.13 6.83
C ARG A 103 4.59 -11.68 6.06
N GLN A 104 4.60 -12.99 5.78
CA GLN A 104 3.49 -13.64 5.09
C GLN A 104 2.19 -13.56 5.89
N LEU A 105 2.23 -13.85 7.20
CA LEU A 105 1.06 -13.72 8.08
C LEU A 105 0.47 -12.30 8.07
N ILE A 106 1.32 -11.28 8.14
CA ILE A 106 0.88 -9.87 8.08
C ILE A 106 0.30 -9.55 6.71
N LYS A 107 0.93 -10.03 5.63
CA LYS A 107 0.45 -9.85 4.25
C LYS A 107 -0.92 -10.49 4.05
N ASP A 108 -1.09 -11.74 4.47
CA ASP A 108 -2.37 -12.46 4.40
C ASP A 108 -3.47 -11.74 5.18
N LYS A 109 -3.12 -11.22 6.37
CA LYS A 109 -4.05 -10.44 7.19
C LYS A 109 -4.45 -9.13 6.52
N MET A 110 -3.52 -8.42 5.89
CA MET A 110 -3.79 -7.20 5.14
C MET A 110 -4.68 -7.49 3.91
N SER A 111 -4.38 -8.53 3.14
CA SER A 111 -5.20 -8.97 2.01
C SER A 111 -6.62 -9.33 2.45
N SER A 112 -6.77 -10.06 3.55
CA SER A 112 -8.09 -10.40 4.09
C SER A 112 -8.93 -9.17 4.45
N HIS A 113 -8.33 -8.10 4.98
CA HIS A 113 -9.06 -6.86 5.24
C HIS A 113 -9.42 -6.12 3.95
N TRP A 114 -8.56 -6.16 2.94
CA TRP A 114 -8.85 -5.57 1.63
C TRP A 114 -10.06 -6.25 0.98
N ASP A 115 -10.07 -7.58 0.97
CA ASP A 115 -11.18 -8.38 0.46
C ASP A 115 -12.48 -8.08 1.22
N LEU A 116 -12.40 -7.94 2.54
CA LEU A 116 -13.54 -7.59 3.37
C LEU A 116 -14.09 -6.19 3.02
N GLN A 117 -13.23 -5.18 2.87
CA GLN A 117 -13.63 -3.83 2.46
C GLN A 117 -14.28 -3.82 1.08
N HIS A 118 -13.73 -4.57 0.13
CA HIS A 118 -14.35 -4.77 -1.18
C HIS A 118 -15.73 -5.44 -1.07
N SER A 119 -15.87 -6.47 -0.24
CA SER A 119 -17.15 -7.15 -0.03
C SER A 119 -18.21 -6.20 0.56
N TRP A 120 -17.84 -5.34 1.51
CA TRP A 120 -18.74 -4.34 2.07
C TRP A 120 -19.15 -3.30 1.04
N HIS A 121 -18.22 -2.85 0.20
CA HIS A 121 -18.53 -1.93 -0.89
C HIS A 121 -19.54 -2.56 -1.86
N GLN A 122 -19.34 -3.81 -2.26
CA GLN A 122 -20.25 -4.54 -3.14
C GLN A 122 -21.64 -4.71 -2.51
N GLN A 123 -21.71 -5.12 -1.25
CA GLN A 123 -22.98 -5.28 -0.53
C GLN A 123 -23.74 -3.96 -0.40
N ARG A 124 -23.03 -2.87 -0.08
CA ARG A 124 -23.62 -1.53 -0.01
C ARG A 124 -24.20 -1.09 -1.35
N GLN A 125 -23.47 -1.35 -2.43
CA GLN A 125 -23.91 -1.05 -3.78
C GLN A 125 -25.17 -1.86 -4.14
N GLN A 126 -25.18 -3.16 -3.83
CA GLN A 126 -26.35 -4.02 -4.05
C GLN A 126 -27.59 -3.50 -3.31
N ILE A 127 -27.46 -3.14 -2.02
CA ILE A 127 -28.57 -2.54 -1.25
C ILE A 127 -29.07 -1.26 -1.92
N SER A 128 -28.16 -0.43 -2.44
CA SER A 128 -28.51 0.81 -3.13
C SER A 128 -29.26 0.55 -4.45
N ASP A 129 -28.73 -0.34 -5.28
CA ASP A 129 -29.28 -0.66 -6.60
C ASP A 129 -30.66 -1.33 -6.49
N GLU A 130 -30.82 -2.28 -5.56
CA GLU A 130 -32.10 -2.93 -5.28
C GLU A 130 -33.13 -1.91 -4.80
N GLY A 131 -32.74 -1.04 -3.86
CA GLY A 131 -33.62 0.01 -3.36
C GLY A 131 -34.04 1.02 -4.43
N GLN A 132 -33.10 1.43 -5.29
CA GLN A 132 -33.38 2.32 -6.41
C GLN A 132 -34.29 1.66 -7.44
N ARG A 133 -34.11 0.36 -7.72
CA ARG A 133 -34.99 -0.41 -8.61
C ARG A 133 -36.42 -0.46 -8.07
N GLU A 134 -36.60 -0.75 -6.78
CA GLU A 134 -37.93 -0.74 -6.14
C GLU A 134 -38.62 0.64 -6.24
N ILE A 135 -37.86 1.72 -6.04
CA ILE A 135 -38.36 3.09 -6.18
C ILE A 135 -38.74 3.39 -7.64
N ALA A 136 -37.87 3.03 -8.59
CA ALA A 136 -38.11 3.25 -10.01
C ALA A 136 -39.32 2.44 -10.53
N GLU A 137 -39.55 1.22 -10.05
CA GLU A 137 -40.76 0.45 -10.37
C GLU A 137 -42.03 1.13 -9.84
N LEU A 138 -41.96 1.71 -8.64
CA LEU A 138 -43.07 2.47 -8.07
C LEU A 138 -43.30 3.81 -8.78
N GLU A 139 -42.28 4.41 -9.39
CA GLU A 139 -42.38 5.62 -10.23
C GLU A 139 -42.88 5.28 -11.65
N GLY A 140 -42.34 4.23 -12.29
CA GLY A 140 -42.65 3.80 -13.66
C GLY A 140 -44.07 3.29 -13.87
N LYS A 141 -44.74 2.78 -12.82
CA LYS A 141 -46.19 2.50 -12.83
C LYS A 141 -47.07 3.76 -13.04
N SER A 142 -46.47 4.96 -13.20
CA SER A 142 -47.17 6.23 -13.42
C SER A 142 -47.53 6.51 -14.87
N GLY A 143 -46.89 5.84 -15.83
CA GLY A 143 -46.90 6.28 -17.23
C GLY A 143 -48.11 5.88 -18.07
N ASN A 144 -49.11 5.18 -17.51
CA ASN A 144 -50.14 4.50 -18.31
C ASN A 144 -51.60 4.79 -17.90
N CYS A 145 -51.88 5.99 -17.39
CA CYS A 145 -53.25 6.45 -17.14
C CYS A 145 -53.57 7.70 -17.95
N ASP A 146 -53.85 7.48 -19.24
CA ASP A 146 -54.45 8.47 -20.12
C ASP A 146 -55.81 8.95 -19.58
N GLY A 147 -55.89 10.27 -19.39
CA GLY A 147 -57.10 11.07 -19.59
C GLY A 147 -58.35 10.69 -18.79
N LYS A 148 -58.47 11.23 -17.57
CA LYS A 148 -59.69 11.89 -17.02
C LYS A 148 -59.46 12.30 -15.56
N SER A 149 -59.16 13.58 -15.35
CA SER A 149 -58.95 14.16 -14.03
C SER A 149 -60.27 14.22 -13.24
N SER A 150 -60.32 13.45 -12.15
CA SER A 150 -61.39 13.40 -11.17
C SER A 150 -60.77 13.67 -9.78
N CYS A 151 -61.52 14.29 -8.88
CA CYS A 151 -61.14 14.57 -7.48
C CYS A 151 -60.57 13.34 -6.73
N GLY A 152 -60.88 12.11 -7.18
CA GLY A 152 -60.28 10.87 -6.67
C GLY A 152 -58.79 10.67 -7.02
N GLN A 153 -58.29 11.22 -8.13
CA GLN A 153 -56.89 11.08 -8.55
C GLN A 153 -55.90 11.85 -7.67
N MET A 154 -56.31 12.99 -7.07
CA MET A 154 -55.47 13.73 -6.12
C MET A 154 -55.20 12.95 -4.82
N LYS A 155 -56.18 12.19 -4.31
CA LYS A 155 -55.99 11.34 -3.11
C LYS A 155 -55.07 10.15 -3.40
N LEU A 156 -55.16 9.58 -4.60
CA LEU A 156 -54.28 8.51 -5.06
C LEU A 156 -52.84 8.98 -5.28
N ALA A 157 -52.63 10.19 -5.80
CA ALA A 157 -51.31 10.79 -5.93
C ALA A 157 -50.66 11.03 -4.55
N GLY A 158 -51.38 11.62 -3.59
CA GLY A 158 -50.86 11.84 -2.24
C GLY A 158 -50.51 10.54 -1.49
N PHE A 159 -51.30 9.48 -1.65
CA PHE A 159 -51.00 8.17 -1.06
C PHE A 159 -49.75 7.52 -1.69
N ARG A 160 -49.52 7.73 -2.98
CA ARG A 160 -48.36 7.21 -3.70
C ARG A 160 -47.08 7.96 -3.38
N ASP A 161 -47.14 9.29 -3.28
CA ASP A 161 -46.00 10.11 -2.82
C ASP A 161 -45.61 9.72 -1.39
N GLN A 162 -46.60 9.41 -0.54
CA GLN A 162 -46.35 8.88 0.79
C GLN A 162 -45.65 7.51 0.74
N GLN A 163 -46.07 6.60 -0.14
CA GLN A 163 -45.39 5.30 -0.33
C GLN A 163 -43.96 5.46 -0.85
N LEU A 164 -43.72 6.33 -1.83
CA LEU A 164 -42.39 6.62 -2.36
C LEU A 164 -41.48 7.20 -1.27
N ASN A 165 -41.97 8.15 -0.48
CA ASN A 165 -41.22 8.70 0.65
C ASN A 165 -40.93 7.65 1.72
N MET A 166 -41.89 6.77 2.03
CA MET A 166 -41.66 5.65 2.95
C MET A 166 -40.57 4.71 2.42
N LYS A 167 -40.57 4.39 1.13
CA LYS A 167 -39.57 3.51 0.51
C LYS A 167 -38.17 4.14 0.47
N ARG A 168 -38.08 5.42 0.12
CA ARG A 168 -36.83 6.21 0.19
C ARG A 168 -36.27 6.22 1.62
N LYS A 169 -37.13 6.43 2.62
CA LYS A 169 -36.74 6.38 4.03
C LYS A 169 -36.28 4.98 4.44
N GLN A 170 -36.99 3.92 4.06
CA GLN A 170 -36.60 2.54 4.34
C GLN A 170 -35.25 2.18 3.73
N LEU A 171 -34.97 2.62 2.50
CA LEU A 171 -33.66 2.44 1.86
C LEU A 171 -32.57 3.15 2.66
N GLN A 172 -32.79 4.42 3.03
CA GLN A 172 -31.82 5.16 3.83
C GLN A 172 -31.57 4.51 5.19
N ASP A 173 -32.62 4.03 5.86
CA ASP A 173 -32.50 3.34 7.14
C ASP A 173 -31.72 2.02 7.00
N LYS A 174 -31.92 1.27 5.90
CA LYS A 174 -31.14 0.06 5.60
C LYS A 174 -29.65 0.39 5.39
N LEU A 175 -29.35 1.42 4.59
CA LEU A 175 -27.98 1.86 4.35
C LEU A 175 -27.31 2.33 5.65
N ASN A 176 -28.01 3.13 6.46
CA ASN A 176 -27.49 3.61 7.74
C ASN A 176 -27.18 2.45 8.69
N ARG A 177 -28.08 1.47 8.81
CA ARG A 177 -27.84 0.27 9.64
C ARG A 177 -26.66 -0.56 9.13
N PHE A 178 -26.50 -0.65 7.82
CA PHE A 178 -25.37 -1.35 7.21
C PHE A 178 -24.05 -0.62 7.53
N ASP A 179 -24.01 0.70 7.35
CA ASP A 179 -22.85 1.54 7.66
C ASP A 179 -22.51 1.49 9.18
N GLU A 180 -23.51 1.48 10.07
CA GLU A 180 -23.32 1.28 11.52
C GLU A 180 -22.70 -0.08 11.86
N ASN A 181 -23.12 -1.14 11.18
CA ASN A 181 -22.55 -2.47 11.37
C ASN A 181 -21.09 -2.53 10.91
N ILE A 182 -20.77 -1.89 9.78
CA ILE A 182 -19.37 -1.75 9.31
C ILE A 182 -18.53 -1.03 10.37
N LEU A 183 -19.00 0.08 10.92
CA LEU A 183 -18.26 0.82 11.94
C LEU A 183 -17.96 -0.02 13.19
N LYS A 184 -18.94 -0.80 13.66
CA LYS A 184 -18.75 -1.73 14.79
C LYS A 184 -17.69 -2.78 14.47
N GLU A 185 -17.76 -3.37 13.27
CA GLU A 185 -16.84 -4.41 12.84
C GLU A 185 -15.42 -3.86 12.63
N CYS A 186 -15.29 -2.64 12.08
CA CYS A 186 -14.02 -1.92 12.00
C CYS A 186 -13.40 -1.70 13.37
N GLY A 187 -14.18 -1.34 14.40
CA GLY A 187 -13.70 -1.22 15.77
C GLY A 187 -13.13 -2.54 16.31
N ARG A 188 -13.89 -3.64 16.15
CA ARG A 188 -13.46 -4.98 16.54
C ARG A 188 -12.17 -5.42 15.83
N LEU A 189 -12.08 -5.14 14.53
CA LEU A 189 -10.89 -5.46 13.72
C LEU A 189 -9.68 -4.60 14.12
N ALA A 190 -9.87 -3.32 14.44
CA ALA A 190 -8.79 -2.45 14.88
C ALA A 190 -8.14 -2.95 16.19
N GLU A 191 -8.96 -3.39 17.15
CA GLU A 191 -8.48 -4.00 18.40
C GLU A 191 -7.73 -5.32 18.13
N ALA A 192 -8.35 -6.22 17.36
CA ALA A 192 -7.74 -7.51 17.01
C ALA A 192 -6.41 -7.35 16.25
N ASN A 193 -6.31 -6.33 15.38
CA ASN A 193 -5.09 -6.03 14.64
C ASN A 193 -4.01 -5.43 15.53
N THR A 194 -4.39 -4.57 16.47
CA THR A 194 -3.45 -4.01 17.44
C THR A 194 -2.81 -5.13 18.26
N GLU A 195 -3.60 -6.11 18.70
CA GLU A 195 -3.09 -7.28 19.42
C GLU A 195 -2.19 -8.14 18.53
N PHE A 196 -2.65 -8.48 17.33
CA PHE A 196 -1.87 -9.27 16.38
C PHE A 196 -0.51 -8.65 16.04
N LEU A 197 -0.45 -7.33 15.82
CA LEU A 197 0.80 -6.62 15.53
C LEU A 197 1.70 -6.53 16.77
N ARG A 198 1.12 -6.44 17.97
CA ARG A 198 1.87 -6.53 19.22
C ARG A 198 2.50 -7.91 19.40
N GLU A 199 1.73 -8.98 19.22
CA GLU A 199 2.22 -10.37 19.30
C GLU A 199 3.30 -10.65 18.25
N SER A 200 3.17 -10.05 17.06
CA SER A 200 4.15 -10.11 15.99
C SER A 200 5.44 -9.31 16.26
N ARG A 201 5.51 -8.61 17.41
CA ARG A 201 6.62 -7.74 17.82
C ARG A 201 6.92 -6.63 16.80
N ILE A 202 5.86 -6.01 16.27
CA ILE A 202 6.00 -4.84 15.41
C ILE A 202 6.26 -3.60 16.29
N PRO A 203 7.31 -2.80 16.01
CA PRO A 203 7.57 -1.55 16.72
C PRO A 203 6.34 -0.63 16.77
N PHE A 204 6.23 0.20 17.80
CA PHE A 204 5.04 1.03 18.14
C PHE A 204 3.81 0.25 18.63
N PHE A 205 3.62 -1.02 18.26
CA PHE A 205 2.53 -1.85 18.77
C PHE A 205 2.90 -2.60 20.06
N CYS A 206 4.20 -2.81 20.28
CA CYS A 206 4.72 -3.53 21.43
C CYS A 206 5.67 -2.69 22.31
N LEU A 207 5.59 -1.35 22.29
CA LEU A 207 6.46 -0.53 23.13
C LEU A 207 6.28 -0.83 24.61
N GLN A 208 7.38 -0.81 25.36
CA GLN A 208 7.30 -0.93 26.81
C GLN A 208 6.51 0.27 27.39
N PRO A 209 5.58 0.04 28.34
CA PRO A 209 4.82 1.13 28.95
C PRO A 209 5.69 2.21 29.63
N SER A 210 6.91 1.84 30.04
CA SER A 210 7.90 2.72 30.65
C SER A 210 8.43 3.82 29.72
N LEU A 211 8.36 3.64 28.41
CA LEU A 211 8.97 4.54 27.42
C LEU A 211 8.23 5.87 27.22
N LYS A 212 7.09 6.10 27.90
CA LYS A 212 6.25 7.32 27.83
C LYS A 212 6.35 8.03 26.47
N TYR A 213 5.89 7.33 25.44
CA TYR A 213 6.06 7.75 24.05
C TYR A 213 4.94 8.71 23.63
N PRO A 214 5.24 9.97 23.26
CA PRO A 214 4.23 10.90 22.74
C PRO A 214 3.78 10.46 21.34
N GLU A 215 2.51 10.68 21.00
CA GLU A 215 1.99 10.47 19.63
C GLU A 215 2.03 9.01 19.12
N LEU A 216 1.88 8.05 20.03
CA LEU A 216 1.94 6.62 19.71
C LEU A 216 0.96 6.18 18.62
N ASP A 217 -0.24 6.77 18.57
CA ASP A 217 -1.27 6.37 17.62
C ASP A 217 -0.97 6.84 16.19
N ASP A 218 -0.38 8.02 16.01
CA ASP A 218 0.07 8.51 14.71
C ASP A 218 1.21 7.64 14.16
N ASP A 219 2.11 7.18 15.04
CA ASP A 219 3.20 6.29 14.66
C ASP A 219 2.77 4.86 14.36
N LYS A 220 1.74 4.35 15.06
CA LYS A 220 1.08 3.10 14.69
C LYS A 220 0.47 3.20 13.29
N ALA A 221 -0.25 4.29 13.01
CA ALA A 221 -0.86 4.52 11.71
C ALA A 221 0.20 4.60 10.60
N TRP A 222 1.28 5.35 10.84
CA TRP A 222 2.43 5.42 9.94
C TRP A 222 3.06 4.03 9.69
N MET A 223 3.27 3.24 10.75
CA MET A 223 3.84 1.90 10.64
C MET A 223 2.97 0.96 9.80
N ILE A 224 1.65 1.01 9.92
CA ILE A 224 0.74 0.20 9.09
C ILE A 224 0.94 0.55 7.60
N GLN A 225 1.01 1.84 7.26
CA GLN A 225 1.27 2.27 5.88
C GLN A 225 2.63 1.78 5.37
N GLN A 226 3.66 1.81 6.23
CA GLN A 226 4.99 1.31 5.87
C GLN A 226 4.99 -0.20 5.68
N LEU A 227 4.31 -0.97 6.53
CA LEU A 227 4.18 -2.41 6.37
C LEU A 227 3.48 -2.77 5.06
N GLN A 228 2.46 -2.03 4.66
CA GLN A 228 1.81 -2.22 3.35
C GLN A 228 2.79 -2.02 2.20
N GLN A 229 3.61 -0.96 2.23
CA GLN A 229 4.63 -0.72 1.20
C GLN A 229 5.71 -1.80 1.21
N LEU A 230 6.15 -2.24 2.38
CA LEU A 230 7.19 -3.26 2.53
C LEU A 230 6.78 -4.66 2.09
N LEU A 231 5.48 -4.97 2.18
CA LEU A 231 4.93 -6.29 1.90
C LEU A 231 4.15 -6.34 0.58
N GLY A 232 3.92 -5.19 -0.05
CA GLY A 232 3.21 -5.03 -1.31
C GLY A 232 4.05 -5.39 -2.54
N ASP A 233 5.37 -5.36 -2.42
CA ASP A 233 6.33 -5.94 -3.38
C ASP A 233 6.48 -7.47 -3.18
#